data_AF-A0A847M3L5-F1
#
_entry.id   AF-A0A847M3L5-F1
#
_cell.length_a   1.000
_cell.length_b   1.000
_cell.length_c   1.000
_cell.angle_alpha   90.00
_cell.angle_beta   90.00
_cell.angle_gamma   90.00
#
_symmetry.space_group_name_H-M   'P 1'
#
loop_
_entity.id
_entity.type
_entity.pdbx_description
1 polymer ?
#
loop_
_entity_poly.entity_id
_entity_poly.type
_entity_poly.pdbx_seq_one_letter_code
_entity_poly.pdbx_strand_id
1 'polypeptide(L)'
;GRDYAHFDLGLCAMNMMIQATHLGLIAHPIAGFNPKKVRTVLQIPKDYDVVTLLVIGKPGSAEDLEPWQQKSETSNRERKPMDQVVHYNRW
;
A
#
# COMPACT_ATOMS: atom_id res chain seq x y z
N GLY A 1 18.64 3.44 19.50
CA GLY A 1 19.04 2.88 18.18
C GLY A 1 18.03 3.30 17.13
N ARG A 2 18.21 2.88 15.87
CA ARG A 2 17.17 3.02 14.83
C ARG A 2 16.14 1.90 14.99
N ASP A 3 14.85 2.23 14.85
CA ASP A 3 13.76 1.26 14.76
C ASP A 3 13.52 0.93 13.28
N TYR A 4 13.38 -0.35 12.96
CA TYR A 4 13.21 -0.86 11.60
C TYR A 4 11.88 -1.57 11.37
N ALA A 5 11.03 -1.70 12.39
CA ALA A 5 9.83 -2.52 12.29
C ALA A 5 8.93 -2.11 11.12
N HIS A 6 8.68 -0.81 10.94
CA HIS A 6 7.86 -0.32 9.82
C HIS A 6 8.59 -0.36 8.47
N PHE A 7 9.91 -0.22 8.45
CA PHE A 7 10.70 -0.35 7.23
C PHE A 7 10.67 -1.79 6.70
N ASP A 8 10.89 -2.76 7.58
CA ASP A 8 10.86 -4.19 7.25
C ASP A 8 9.44 -4.64 6.85
N LEU A 9 8.41 -4.10 7.52
CA LEU A 9 7.02 -4.30 7.11
C LEU A 9 6.76 -3.77 5.69
N GLY A 10 7.34 -2.63 5.32
CA GLY A 10 7.26 -2.07 3.97
C GLY A 10 7.87 -3.00 2.92
N LEU A 11 9.03 -3.61 3.21
CA LEU A 11 9.65 -4.62 2.34
C LEU A 11 8.77 -5.86 2.18
N CYS A 12 8.18 -6.34 3.28
CA CYS A 12 7.24 -7.47 3.27
C CYS A 12 6.01 -7.16 2.40
N ALA A 13 5.37 -6.00 2.62
CA ALA A 13 4.21 -5.58 1.85
C ALA A 13 4.52 -5.45 0.35
N MET A 14 5.69 -4.91 -0.01
CA MET A 14 6.13 -4.83 -1.41
C MET A 14 6.26 -6.22 -2.06
N ASN A 15 6.87 -7.18 -1.37
CA ASN A 15 6.99 -8.55 -1.87
C ASN A 15 5.61 -9.19 -2.08
N MET A 16 4.66 -8.98 -1.16
CA MET A 16 3.28 -9.46 -1.32
C MET A 16 2.59 -8.83 -2.54
N MET A 17 2.77 -7.52 -2.77
CA MET A 17 2.18 -6.83 -3.93
C MET A 17 2.75 -7.32 -5.26
N ILE A 18 4.06 -7.56 -5.34
CA ILE A 18 4.72 -8.12 -6.52
C ILE A 18 4.16 -9.52 -6.81
N GLN A 19 4.06 -10.36 -5.77
CA GLN A 19 3.53 -11.72 -5.93
C GLN A 19 2.05 -11.71 -6.33
N ALA A 20 1.22 -10.83 -5.74
CA ALA A 20 -0.17 -10.68 -6.13
C ALA A 20 -0.30 -10.31 -7.61
N THR A 21 0.52 -9.35 -8.08
CA THR A 21 0.55 -8.95 -9.50
C THR A 21 0.91 -10.13 -10.40
N HIS A 22 1.92 -10.94 -10.02
CA HIS A 22 2.30 -12.14 -10.76
C HIS A 22 1.15 -13.16 -10.87
N LEU A 23 0.33 -13.27 -9.83
CA LEU A 23 -0.84 -14.15 -9.80
C LEU A 23 -2.08 -13.57 -10.51
N GLY A 24 -1.97 -12.39 -11.15
CA GLY A 24 -3.09 -11.71 -11.79
C GLY A 24 -4.10 -11.10 -10.78
N LEU A 25 -3.65 -10.84 -9.55
CA LEU A 25 -4.42 -10.18 -8.51
C LEU A 25 -4.01 -8.71 -8.36
N ILE A 26 -4.94 -7.89 -7.88
CA ILE A 26 -4.67 -6.53 -7.42
C ILE A 26 -4.35 -6.58 -5.93
N ALA A 27 -3.30 -5.88 -5.51
CA ALA A 27 -2.97 -5.63 -4.12
C ALA A 27 -2.88 -4.13 -3.89
N HIS A 28 -3.82 -3.58 -3.11
CA HIS A 28 -3.94 -2.15 -2.85
C HIS A 28 -3.72 -1.87 -1.36
N PRO A 29 -2.53 -1.36 -0.96
CA PRO A 29 -2.29 -0.95 0.41
C PRO A 29 -3.02 0.36 0.71
N ILE A 30 -3.81 0.38 1.78
CA ILE A 30 -4.51 1.59 2.23
C ILE A 30 -4.02 2.03 3.61
N ALA A 31 -4.13 3.34 3.85
CA ALA A 31 -3.92 3.97 5.16
C ALA A 31 -5.19 4.65 5.71
N GLY A 32 -6.24 4.78 4.90
CA GLY A 32 -7.50 5.44 5.25
C GLY A 32 -8.44 4.56 6.08
N PHE A 33 -8.03 4.13 7.27
CA PHE A 33 -8.85 3.32 8.18
C PHE A 33 -8.67 3.76 9.64
N ASN A 34 -9.43 3.16 10.57
CA ASN A 34 -9.27 3.39 12.00
C ASN A 34 -8.49 2.22 12.64
N PRO A 35 -7.20 2.41 13.01
CA PRO A 35 -6.38 1.36 13.59
C PRO A 35 -6.93 0.78 14.88
N LYS A 36 -7.60 1.59 15.71
CA LYS A 36 -8.21 1.13 16.97
C LYS A 36 -9.38 0.18 16.69
N LYS A 37 -10.22 0.49 15.70
CA LYS A 37 -11.32 -0.41 15.30
C LYS A 37 -10.79 -1.73 14.74
N VAL A 38 -9.78 -1.68 13.86
CA VAL A 38 -9.14 -2.88 13.31
C VAL A 38 -8.57 -3.74 14.44
N ARG A 39 -7.85 -3.12 15.37
CA ARG A 39 -7.29 -3.79 16.55
C ARG A 39 -8.36 -4.52 17.35
N THR A 40 -9.48 -3.86 17.65
CA THR A 40 -10.59 -4.46 18.40
C THR A 40 -11.21 -5.64 17.65
N VAL A 41 -11.52 -5.47 16.36
CA VAL A 41 -12.21 -6.49 15.57
C VAL A 41 -11.34 -7.72 15.34
N LEU A 42 -10.05 -7.52 15.06
CA LEU A 42 -9.10 -8.60 14.80
C LEU A 42 -8.36 -9.07 16.06
N GLN A 43 -8.71 -8.54 17.23
CA GLN A 43 -8.10 -8.88 18.52
C GLN A 43 -6.56 -8.74 18.52
N ILE A 44 -6.04 -7.71 17.84
CA ILE A 44 -4.59 -7.49 17.73
C ILE A 44 -4.04 -7.03 19.09
N PRO A 45 -2.98 -7.66 19.64
CA PRO A 45 -2.39 -7.27 20.92
C PRO A 45 -1.91 -5.81 20.92
N LYS A 46 -1.97 -5.14 22.07
CA LYS A 46 -1.77 -3.68 22.19
C LYS A 46 -0.38 -3.19 21.79
N ASP A 47 0.59 -4.08 21.85
CA ASP A 47 2.01 -3.90 21.53
C ASP A 47 2.33 -3.93 20.03
N TYR A 48 1.36 -4.25 19.16
CA TYR A 48 1.54 -4.21 17.71
C TYR A 48 0.94 -2.95 17.09
N ASP A 49 1.60 -2.41 16.07
CA ASP A 49 1.05 -1.34 15.24
C ASP A 49 0.27 -1.90 14.04
N VAL A 50 -0.93 -1.35 13.80
CA VAL A 50 -1.69 -1.62 12.58
C VAL A 50 -1.33 -0.53 11.56
N VAL A 51 -0.32 -0.81 10.74
CA VAL A 51 0.30 0.19 9.84
C VAL A 51 -0.46 0.35 8.52
N THR A 52 -0.92 -0.75 7.92
CA THR A 52 -1.65 -0.74 6.64
C THR A 52 -2.65 -1.89 6.59
N LEU A 53 -3.67 -1.76 5.73
CA LEU A 53 -4.48 -2.88 5.28
C LEU A 53 -4.14 -3.13 3.81
N LEU A 54 -3.77 -4.36 3.47
CA LEU A 54 -3.51 -4.75 2.08
C LEU A 54 -4.75 -5.44 1.51
N VAL A 55 -5.49 -4.73 0.67
CA VAL A 55 -6.70 -5.26 0.02
C VAL A 55 -6.25 -6.09 -1.18
N ILE A 56 -6.58 -7.38 -1.20
CA ILE A 56 -6.20 -8.31 -2.28
C ILE A 56 -7.44 -8.91 -2.92
N GLY A 57 -7.51 -8.86 -4.25
CA GLY A 57 -8.65 -9.42 -4.99
C GLY A 57 -8.38 -9.56 -6.48
N LYS A 58 -9.32 -10.18 -7.18
CA LYS A 58 -9.33 -10.18 -8.65
C LYS A 58 -9.75 -8.79 -9.15
N PRO A 59 -9.32 -8.38 -10.36
CA PRO A 59 -9.83 -7.17 -11.00
C PRO A 59 -11.36 -7.23 -11.14
N GLY A 60 -12.04 -6.14 -10.77
CA GLY A 60 -13.48 -5.96 -10.95
C GLY A 60 -13.80 -5.14 -12.21
N SER A 61 -15.07 -4.76 -12.39
CA SER A 61 -15.45 -3.81 -13.43
C SER A 61 -15.11 -2.38 -13.00
N ALA A 62 -14.56 -1.58 -13.90
CA ALA A 62 -14.36 -0.15 -13.65
C ALA A 62 -15.70 0.58 -13.51
N GLU A 63 -16.79 0.04 -14.06
CA GLU A 63 -18.13 0.63 -13.98
C GLU A 63 -18.67 0.69 -12.55
N ASP A 64 -18.15 -0.16 -11.65
CA ASP A 64 -18.52 -0.19 -10.23
C ASP A 64 -17.85 0.92 -9.41
N LEU A 65 -16.93 1.68 -10.02
CA LEU A 65 -16.15 2.72 -9.36
C LEU A 65 -16.82 4.09 -9.50
N GLU A 66 -16.59 4.98 -8.53
CA GLU A 66 -16.97 6.38 -8.65
C GLU A 66 -16.21 7.06 -9.81
N PRO A 67 -16.75 8.12 -10.43
CA PRO A 67 -16.12 8.75 -11.61
C PRO A 67 -14.66 9.16 -11.42
N TRP A 68 -14.29 9.62 -10.22
CA TRP A 68 -12.91 9.99 -9.90
C TRP A 68 -11.99 8.77 -9.75
N GLN A 69 -12.52 7.65 -9.27
CA GLN A 69 -11.81 6.38 -9.16
C GLN A 69 -11.59 5.76 -10.53
N GLN A 70 -12.60 5.79 -11.41
CA GLN A 70 -12.48 5.36 -12.81
C GLN A 70 -11.36 6.10 -13.55
N LYS A 71 -11.34 7.44 -13.38
CA LYS A 71 -10.28 8.27 -13.96
C LYS A 71 -8.89 7.89 -13.41
N SER A 72 -8.80 7.60 -12.11
CA SER A 72 -7.53 7.20 -11.49
C SER A 72 -7.07 5.82 -11.97
N GLU A 73 -7.98 4.85 -12.08
CA GLU A 73 -7.69 3.45 -12.46
C GLU A 73 -7.02 3.35 -13.84
N THR A 74 -7.42 4.22 -14.76
CA THR A 74 -6.96 4.22 -16.17
C THR A 74 -5.89 5.27 -16.47
N SER A 75 -5.51 6.08 -15.47
CA SER A 75 -4.55 7.17 -15.66
C SER A 75 -3.12 6.67 -15.83
N ASN A 76 -2.32 7.45 -16.54
CA ASN A 76 -0.89 7.19 -16.65
C ASN A 76 -0.22 7.28 -15.28
N ARG A 77 0.82 6.48 -15.09
CA ARG A 77 1.62 6.50 -13.87
C ARG A 77 2.42 7.80 -13.79
N GLU A 78 2.12 8.62 -12.79
CA GLU A 78 2.88 9.85 -12.50
C GLU A 78 3.88 9.62 -11.35
N ARG A 79 5.12 10.11 -11.52
CA ARG A 79 6.21 10.07 -10.54
C ARG A 79 6.98 11.37 -10.59
N LYS A 80 7.61 11.73 -9.47
CA LYS A 80 8.58 12.84 -9.46
C LYS A 80 9.75 12.52 -10.40
N PRO A 81 10.32 13.53 -11.07
CA PRO A 81 11.60 13.41 -11.76
C PRO A 81 12.70 12.82 -10.86
N MET A 82 13.65 12.10 -11.47
CA MET A 82 14.69 11.36 -10.73
C MET A 82 15.59 12.27 -9.90
N ASP A 83 15.91 13.45 -10.42
CA ASP A 83 16.73 14.48 -9.78
C ASP A 83 16.09 15.09 -8.52
N GLN A 84 14.80 14.82 -8.26
CA GLN A 84 14.13 15.20 -7.01
C GLN A 84 14.19 14.13 -5.91
N VAL A 85 14.65 12.92 -6.23
CA VAL A 85 14.65 11.77 -5.29
C VAL A 85 15.99 11.02 -5.23
N VAL A 86 16.93 11.32 -6.12
CA VAL A 86 18.28 10.73 -6.17
C VAL A 86 19.33 11.82 -6.26
N HIS A 87 20.34 11.74 -5.39
CA HIS A 87 21.43 12.71 -5.30
C HIS A 87 22.79 11.99 -5.32
N TYR A 88 23.79 12.60 -5.97
CA TYR A 88 25.14 12.04 -6.08
C TYR A 88 26.10 12.74 -5.12
N ASN A 89 26.86 11.97 -4.35
CA ASN A 89 27.89 12.39 -3.38
C ASN A 89 27.37 13.10 -2.12
N ARG A 90 26.30 13.90 -2.22
CA ARG A 90 25.64 14.60 -1.13
C ARG A 90 24.15 14.69 -1.43
N TRP A 91 23.35 14.96 -0.41
CA TRP A 91 22.02 15.50 -0.63
C TRP A 91 22.11 16.81 -1.41
#